data_AF-A0A351KQE1-F1
#
_entry.id   AF-A0A351KQE1-F1
#
_cell.length_a   1.000
_cell.length_b   1.000
_cell.length_c   1.000
_cell.angle_alpha   90.00
_cell.angle_beta   90.00
_cell.angle_gamma   90.00
#
_symmetry.space_group_name_H-M   'P 1'
#
loop_
_entity.id
_entity.type
_entity.pdbx_description
1 polymer ?
#
loop_
_entity_poly.entity_id
_entity_poly.type
_entity_poly.pdbx_seq_one_letter_code
_entity_poly.pdbx_strand_id
1 'polypeptide(L)'
;MAFSSSVFADLPAVPTTLPTIPTDFPTVPTTLPTIPTTNPTVPTVLPTIPSGNSGSGGSGGTGGSGGSGGTVTPSGGTTPTVAKYTFIGFRPPIVTNGVTNTVKGKVVRFGWNLKDASGNEIKDPAVVTGRSYKEIDCASAASKSDFNPRGIKLTKTLYSKGRKDLEFAWKVPNLSKSCLLFSVTFDGGQTASAKFYVK
;
A
#
# COMPACT_ATOMS: atom_id res chain seq x y z
N MET A 1 9.89 51.18 -61.50
CA MET A 1 9.84 50.31 -60.31
C MET A 1 8.42 49.79 -60.20
N ALA A 2 8.20 48.50 -60.45
CA ALA A 2 6.89 47.87 -60.37
C ALA A 2 6.91 46.87 -59.20
N PHE A 3 6.06 47.08 -58.20
CA PHE A 3 5.85 46.12 -57.13
C PHE A 3 4.72 45.20 -57.56
N SER A 4 5.05 43.92 -57.80
CA SER A 4 4.08 42.88 -58.13
C SER A 4 3.54 42.27 -56.83
N SER A 5 2.26 42.49 -56.59
CA SER A 5 1.49 41.89 -55.49
C SER A 5 0.90 40.56 -55.93
N SER A 6 1.09 39.49 -55.15
CA SER A 6 0.05 38.49 -54.83
C SER A 6 0.63 37.31 -54.07
N VAL A 7 0.30 37.22 -52.79
CA VAL A 7 0.42 35.99 -51.98
C VAL A 7 -0.91 35.76 -51.26
N PHE A 8 -1.90 35.27 -52.01
CA PHE A 8 -3.12 34.72 -51.41
C PHE A 8 -3.47 33.46 -52.18
N ALA A 9 -2.96 32.32 -51.72
CA ALA A 9 -3.50 31.02 -52.08
C ALA A 9 -3.31 30.06 -50.90
N ASP A 10 -4.35 29.27 -50.67
CA ASP A 10 -4.42 28.13 -49.74
C ASP A 10 -4.63 28.42 -48.25
N LEU A 11 -5.89 28.73 -47.91
CA LEU A 11 -6.44 28.35 -46.60
C LEU A 11 -7.20 27.02 -46.77
N PRO A 12 -6.87 25.97 -46.00
CA PRO A 12 -7.51 24.66 -46.12
C PRO A 12 -8.99 24.74 -45.71
N ALA A 13 -9.85 24.08 -46.49
CA ALA A 13 -11.28 24.01 -46.23
C ALA A 13 -11.57 23.21 -44.94
N VAL A 14 -12.35 23.81 -44.04
CA VAL A 14 -12.78 23.17 -42.78
C VAL A 14 -14.01 22.29 -43.05
N PRO A 15 -14.01 21.00 -42.67
CA PRO A 15 -15.16 20.14 -42.85
C PRO A 15 -16.34 20.60 -41.98
N THR A 16 -17.53 20.67 -42.57
CA THR A 16 -18.78 21.18 -41.96
C THR A 16 -19.68 20.09 -41.38
N THR A 17 -19.28 18.81 -41.43
CA THR A 17 -20.11 17.71 -40.95
C THR A 17 -19.79 17.37 -39.50
N LEU A 18 -20.81 17.41 -38.63
CA LEU A 18 -20.71 16.97 -37.24
C LEU A 18 -20.66 15.43 -37.20
N PRO A 19 -19.79 14.81 -36.38
CA PRO A 19 -19.77 13.37 -36.20
C PRO A 19 -21.06 12.88 -35.53
N THR A 20 -21.68 11.85 -36.12
CA THR A 20 -22.86 11.19 -35.58
C THR A 20 -22.45 10.30 -34.39
N ILE A 21 -23.06 10.51 -33.22
CA ILE A 21 -22.82 9.68 -32.03
C ILE A 21 -23.81 8.50 -32.04
N PRO A 22 -23.35 7.24 -31.91
CA PRO A 22 -24.24 6.09 -31.80
C PRO A 22 -25.07 6.15 -30.50
N THR A 23 -26.36 5.83 -30.62
CA THR A 23 -27.37 5.90 -29.54
C THR A 23 -27.61 4.58 -28.80
N ASP A 24 -26.92 3.50 -29.16
CA ASP A 24 -27.10 2.20 -28.51
C ASP A 24 -26.47 2.17 -27.12
N PHE A 25 -27.30 2.02 -26.09
CA PHE A 25 -26.85 1.80 -24.71
C PHE A 25 -26.64 0.30 -24.45
N PRO A 26 -25.53 -0.10 -23.82
CA PRO A 26 -25.31 -1.50 -23.47
C PRO A 26 -26.37 -1.96 -22.45
N THR A 27 -27.02 -3.09 -22.74
CA THR A 27 -27.98 -3.72 -21.85
C THR A 27 -27.24 -4.33 -20.64
N VAL A 28 -27.59 -3.91 -19.43
CA VAL A 28 -26.98 -4.46 -18.20
C VAL A 28 -27.72 -5.74 -17.79
N PRO A 29 -27.02 -6.86 -17.56
CA PRO A 29 -27.64 -8.10 -17.08
C PRO A 29 -28.21 -7.93 -15.67
N THR A 30 -29.43 -8.41 -15.44
CA THR A 30 -30.21 -8.28 -14.19
C THR A 30 -30.06 -9.45 -13.22
N THR A 31 -29.23 -10.45 -13.53
CA THR A 31 -29.08 -11.63 -12.68
C THR A 31 -28.10 -11.36 -11.53
N LEU A 32 -28.61 -11.38 -10.30
CA LEU A 32 -27.79 -11.28 -9.07
C LEU A 32 -27.02 -12.60 -8.86
N PRO A 33 -25.70 -12.57 -8.58
CA PRO A 33 -24.96 -13.78 -8.27
C PRO A 33 -25.46 -14.41 -6.97
N THR A 34 -25.79 -15.70 -7.02
CA THR A 34 -26.18 -16.50 -5.86
C THR A 34 -24.94 -16.85 -5.05
N ILE A 35 -24.88 -16.43 -3.78
CA ILE A 35 -23.77 -16.77 -2.87
C ILE A 35 -24.08 -18.13 -2.23
N PRO A 36 -23.17 -19.13 -2.30
CA PRO A 36 -23.37 -20.41 -1.63
C PRO A 36 -23.27 -20.26 -0.10
N THR A 37 -24.26 -20.80 0.63
CA THR A 37 -24.46 -20.70 2.09
C THR A 37 -23.79 -21.82 2.89
N THR A 38 -22.66 -22.37 2.45
CA THR A 38 -21.97 -23.41 3.23
C THR A 38 -21.09 -22.77 4.31
N ASN A 39 -21.54 -22.85 5.57
CA ASN A 39 -20.70 -22.51 6.72
C ASN A 39 -19.47 -23.44 6.79
N PRO A 40 -18.24 -22.91 6.95
CA PRO A 40 -17.08 -23.74 7.16
C PRO A 40 -17.14 -24.41 8.55
N THR A 41 -17.17 -25.73 8.57
CA THR A 41 -17.02 -26.52 9.79
C THR A 41 -15.57 -26.42 10.28
N VAL A 42 -15.34 -25.75 11.41
CA VAL A 42 -14.02 -25.68 12.05
C VAL A 42 -13.78 -26.99 12.80
N PRO A 43 -12.70 -27.76 12.52
CA PRO A 43 -12.39 -28.96 13.27
C PRO A 43 -11.86 -28.60 14.67
N THR A 44 -12.55 -29.07 15.70
CA THR A 44 -12.18 -28.95 17.11
C THR A 44 -11.14 -30.01 17.47
N VAL A 45 -9.85 -29.73 17.21
CA VAL A 45 -8.77 -30.57 17.73
C VAL A 45 -7.85 -29.69 18.57
N LEU A 46 -7.94 -29.81 19.90
CA LEU A 46 -6.97 -29.17 20.81
C LEU A 46 -5.63 -29.91 20.70
N PRO A 47 -4.49 -29.21 20.58
CA PRO A 47 -3.18 -29.84 20.65
C PRO A 47 -2.84 -30.20 22.09
N THR A 48 -2.55 -31.48 22.32
CA THR A 48 -2.02 -31.99 23.59
C THR A 48 -0.52 -31.62 23.69
N ILE A 49 -0.15 -30.83 24.70
CA ILE A 49 1.25 -30.47 24.99
C ILE A 49 1.89 -31.61 25.79
N PRO A 50 3.06 -32.17 25.39
CA PRO A 50 3.80 -33.09 26.23
C PRO A 50 4.50 -32.31 27.36
N SER A 51 4.22 -32.69 28.61
CA SER A 51 4.96 -32.23 29.79
C SER A 51 6.37 -32.82 29.75
N GLY A 52 7.33 -32.03 29.27
CA GLY A 52 8.75 -32.35 29.23
C GLY A 52 9.46 -31.81 30.47
N ASN A 53 10.02 -32.73 31.24
CA ASN A 53 10.65 -32.57 32.54
C ASN A 53 11.70 -31.44 32.62
N SER A 54 11.68 -30.73 33.75
CA SER A 54 12.73 -29.78 34.14
C SER A 54 14.08 -30.48 34.33
N GLY A 55 15.07 -30.07 33.54
CA GLY A 55 16.49 -30.36 33.74
C GLY A 55 17.23 -29.08 34.08
N SER A 56 17.40 -28.83 35.38
CA SER A 56 18.33 -27.84 35.93
C SER A 56 19.77 -28.26 35.66
N GLY A 57 20.60 -27.34 35.15
CA GLY A 57 22.05 -27.54 35.15
C GLY A 57 22.80 -26.55 34.27
N GLY A 58 23.78 -25.84 34.85
CA GLY A 58 24.93 -25.35 34.10
C GLY A 58 25.16 -23.84 34.12
N SER A 59 25.85 -23.39 35.16
CA SER A 59 26.56 -22.12 35.24
C SER A 59 27.84 -22.15 34.37
N GLY A 60 28.19 -21.01 33.76
CA GLY A 60 29.57 -20.71 33.34
C GLY A 60 29.74 -20.29 31.86
N GLY A 61 30.37 -19.13 31.63
CA GLY A 61 30.99 -18.82 30.33
C GLY A 61 30.96 -17.35 29.91
N THR A 62 32.05 -16.64 30.18
CA THR A 62 32.42 -15.32 29.65
C THR A 62 32.88 -15.37 28.18
N GLY A 63 32.54 -14.34 27.40
CA GLY A 63 33.37 -13.82 26.29
C GLY A 63 32.98 -14.22 24.86
N GLY A 64 32.86 -13.22 23.97
CA GLY A 64 32.90 -13.44 22.51
C GLY A 64 32.07 -12.47 21.67
N SER A 65 32.74 -11.48 21.06
CA SER A 65 32.24 -10.72 19.91
C SER A 65 32.24 -11.58 18.64
N GLY A 66 31.24 -11.43 17.77
CA GLY A 66 31.35 -11.75 16.33
C GLY A 66 30.19 -12.52 15.70
N GLY A 67 29.43 -11.84 14.83
CA GLY A 67 28.97 -12.33 13.52
C GLY A 67 28.01 -13.53 13.38
N SER A 68 26.96 -13.28 12.58
CA SER A 68 26.30 -14.22 11.64
C SER A 68 25.07 -15.02 12.11
N GLY A 69 23.96 -14.83 11.38
CA GLY A 69 23.05 -15.91 11.00
C GLY A 69 21.98 -16.34 12.00
N GLY A 70 21.22 -15.41 12.58
CA GLY A 70 20.05 -15.74 13.40
C GLY A 70 18.81 -16.03 12.56
N THR A 71 18.53 -17.30 12.27
CA THR A 71 17.17 -17.74 11.94
C THR A 71 16.31 -17.55 13.18
N VAL A 72 15.52 -16.47 13.21
CA VAL A 72 14.53 -16.25 14.26
C VAL A 72 13.45 -17.31 14.15
N THR A 73 13.58 -18.38 14.93
CA THR A 73 12.44 -19.21 15.33
C THR A 73 11.56 -18.34 16.23
N PRO A 74 10.30 -18.04 15.87
CA PRO A 74 9.39 -17.34 16.75
C PRO A 74 8.94 -18.33 17.83
N SER A 75 9.74 -18.45 18.89
CA SER A 75 9.35 -19.14 20.12
C SER A 75 8.81 -18.10 21.09
N GLY A 76 7.50 -18.06 21.19
CA GLY A 76 6.76 -17.22 22.10
C GLY A 76 5.34 -17.16 21.60
N GLY A 77 4.44 -17.91 22.25
CA GLY A 77 3.03 -17.97 21.90
C GLY A 77 2.39 -16.59 21.93
N THR A 78 2.44 -15.88 20.80
CA THR A 78 1.64 -14.70 20.56
C THR A 78 0.24 -15.21 20.27
N THR A 79 -0.64 -15.06 21.27
CA THR A 79 -2.09 -15.06 21.05
C THR A 79 -2.35 -14.25 19.78
N PRO A 80 -3.03 -14.79 18.76
CA PRO A 80 -3.25 -14.08 17.51
C PRO A 80 -3.92 -12.75 17.84
N THR A 81 -3.18 -11.66 17.69
CA THR A 81 -3.70 -10.32 17.95
C THR A 81 -4.83 -10.11 16.96
N VAL A 82 -6.07 -10.16 17.45
CA VAL A 82 -7.24 -9.98 16.61
C VAL A 82 -7.08 -8.65 15.90
N ALA A 83 -7.08 -8.74 14.57
CA ALA A 83 -6.95 -7.60 13.70
C ALA A 83 -8.02 -6.56 14.05
N LYS A 84 -7.64 -5.50 14.77
CA LYS A 84 -8.57 -4.43 15.18
C LYS A 84 -9.23 -3.77 13.97
N TYR A 85 -8.52 -3.78 12.84
CA TYR A 85 -8.93 -3.14 11.61
C TYR A 85 -8.77 -4.03 10.39
N THR A 86 -9.60 -3.77 9.40
CA THR A 86 -9.47 -4.29 8.04
C THR A 86 -8.98 -3.16 7.12
N PHE A 87 -7.75 -3.31 6.61
CA PHE A 87 -7.20 -2.42 5.59
C PHE A 87 -7.75 -2.79 4.22
N ILE A 88 -8.52 -1.89 3.60
CA ILE A 88 -9.19 -2.16 2.32
C ILE A 88 -8.23 -1.95 1.14
N GLY A 89 -7.24 -1.08 1.30
CA GLY A 89 -6.27 -0.76 0.25
C GLY A 89 -5.96 0.73 0.16
N PHE A 90 -4.94 1.05 -0.62
CA PHE A 90 -4.70 2.41 -1.10
C PHE A 90 -5.65 2.72 -2.26
N ARG A 91 -6.06 3.98 -2.40
CA ARG A 91 -6.87 4.44 -3.52
C ARG A 91 -6.02 4.71 -4.76
N PRO A 92 -6.62 4.59 -5.97
CA PRO A 92 -6.01 5.04 -7.21
C PRO A 92 -5.43 6.45 -7.09
N PRO A 93 -4.25 6.71 -7.70
CA PRO A 93 -3.58 5.85 -8.68
C PRO A 93 -2.75 4.71 -8.07
N ILE A 94 -2.78 4.53 -6.74
CA ILE A 94 -1.96 3.53 -6.06
C ILE A 94 -2.66 2.18 -6.12
N VAL A 95 -1.99 1.21 -6.76
CA VAL A 95 -2.44 -0.17 -6.80
C VAL A 95 -1.71 -0.94 -5.70
N THR A 96 -2.50 -1.61 -4.85
CA THR A 96 -2.02 -2.63 -3.90
C THR A 96 -1.94 -3.97 -4.61
N ASN A 97 -1.20 -4.96 -4.09
CA ASN A 97 -1.01 -6.31 -4.69
C ASN A 97 0.22 -6.48 -5.59
N GLY A 98 1.38 -5.96 -5.16
CA GLY A 98 2.67 -6.28 -5.79
C GLY A 98 2.99 -5.45 -7.04
N VAL A 99 2.05 -4.64 -7.52
CA VAL A 99 2.28 -3.65 -8.58
C VAL A 99 3.17 -2.52 -8.07
N THR A 100 4.17 -2.15 -8.87
CA THR A 100 5.07 -1.04 -8.58
C THR A 100 4.49 0.26 -9.13
N ASN A 101 4.13 1.18 -8.23
CA ASN A 101 3.52 2.45 -8.59
C ASN A 101 4.58 3.43 -9.10
N THR A 102 4.47 3.88 -10.34
CA THR A 102 5.39 4.87 -10.87
C THR A 102 5.00 6.27 -10.39
N VAL A 103 5.94 6.97 -9.74
CA VAL A 103 5.72 8.34 -9.28
C VAL A 103 6.68 9.30 -9.98
N LYS A 104 6.12 10.42 -10.45
CA LYS A 104 6.86 11.57 -10.99
C LYS A 104 6.56 12.77 -10.10
N GLY A 105 7.59 13.46 -9.64
CA GLY A 105 7.47 14.67 -8.82
C GLY A 105 7.81 14.48 -7.34
N LYS A 106 7.67 15.57 -6.58
CA LYS A 106 8.19 15.68 -5.20
C LYS A 106 7.19 15.24 -4.12
N VAL A 107 5.90 15.12 -4.46
CA VAL A 107 4.84 14.81 -3.49
C VAL A 107 3.86 13.79 -4.07
N VAL A 108 3.63 12.71 -3.33
CA VAL A 108 2.66 11.66 -3.66
C VAL A 108 1.55 11.71 -2.62
N ARG A 109 0.29 11.66 -3.08
CA ARG A 109 -0.88 11.65 -2.22
C ARG A 109 -1.44 10.23 -2.12
N PHE A 110 -1.74 9.84 -0.90
CA PHE A 110 -2.27 8.53 -0.55
C PHE A 110 -3.64 8.73 0.06
N GLY A 111 -4.65 8.06 -0.47
CA GLY A 111 -5.90 7.83 0.24
C GLY A 111 -5.96 6.37 0.67
N TRP A 112 -6.52 6.08 1.84
CA TRP A 112 -6.87 4.71 2.22
C TRP A 112 -8.21 4.67 2.95
N ASN A 113 -8.80 3.48 2.94
CA ASN A 113 -10.01 3.17 3.69
C ASN A 113 -9.70 2.10 4.74
N LEU A 114 -10.17 2.34 5.96
CA LEU A 114 -10.02 1.42 7.08
C LEU A 114 -11.41 1.12 7.64
N LYS A 115 -11.68 -0.14 7.98
CA LYS A 115 -12.91 -0.55 8.69
C LYS A 115 -12.58 -1.19 10.03
N ASP A 116 -13.43 -0.97 11.02
CA ASP A 116 -13.38 -1.70 12.29
C ASP A 116 -13.89 -3.14 12.12
N ALA A 117 -13.86 -3.92 13.21
CA ALA A 117 -14.38 -5.29 13.26
C ALA A 117 -15.89 -5.40 12.96
N SER A 118 -16.65 -4.31 13.12
CA SER A 118 -18.08 -4.23 12.82
C SER A 118 -18.35 -3.76 11.39
N GLY A 119 -17.30 -3.48 10.60
CA GLY A 119 -17.41 -3.00 9.23
C GLY A 119 -17.66 -1.49 9.09
N ASN A 120 -17.62 -0.73 10.17
CA ASN A 120 -17.76 0.72 10.13
C ASN A 120 -16.47 1.37 9.65
N GLU A 121 -16.60 2.42 8.84
CA GLU A 121 -15.45 3.19 8.35
C GLU A 121 -14.80 4.00 9.47
N ILE A 122 -13.49 3.87 9.58
CA ILE A 122 -12.68 4.62 10.54
C ILE A 122 -12.11 5.84 9.84
N LYS A 123 -12.43 7.01 10.39
CA LYS A 123 -12.01 8.32 9.87
C LYS A 123 -11.06 9.05 10.81
N ASP A 124 -10.82 8.48 11.99
CA ASP A 124 -9.95 9.07 12.99
C ASP A 124 -8.49 8.92 12.53
N PRO A 125 -7.76 10.02 12.29
CA PRO A 125 -6.35 9.95 11.94
C PRO A 125 -5.45 9.40 13.05
N ALA A 126 -5.90 9.41 14.31
CA ALA A 126 -5.13 8.91 15.45
C ALA A 126 -4.85 7.40 15.38
N VAL A 127 -5.62 6.65 14.59
CA VAL A 127 -5.38 5.22 14.37
C VAL A 127 -4.07 4.93 13.64
N VAL A 128 -3.43 5.93 13.03
CA VAL A 128 -2.14 5.79 12.34
C VAL A 128 -1.01 6.23 13.27
N THR A 129 -0.32 5.26 13.84
CA THR A 129 0.75 5.46 14.83
C THR A 129 2.13 5.58 14.19
N GLY A 130 2.34 4.97 13.02
CA GLY A 130 3.65 4.92 12.38
C GLY A 130 3.57 5.10 10.87
N ARG A 131 4.61 5.72 10.30
CA ARG A 131 4.86 5.78 8.86
C ARG A 131 6.35 5.70 8.61
N SER A 132 6.74 4.88 7.66
CA SER A 132 8.13 4.76 7.24
C SER A 132 8.22 4.48 5.75
N TYR A 133 9.40 4.66 5.20
CA TYR A 133 9.75 4.10 3.91
C TYR A 133 11.14 3.50 3.98
N LYS A 134 11.38 2.54 3.10
CA LYS A 134 12.71 2.00 2.84
C LYS A 134 12.96 1.83 1.36
N GLU A 135 14.22 1.96 0.97
CA GLU A 135 14.63 1.60 -0.37
C GLU A 135 14.70 0.08 -0.50
N ILE A 136 14.10 -0.43 -1.57
CA ILE A 136 14.06 -1.85 -1.90
C ILE A 136 14.66 -2.08 -3.28
N ASP A 137 15.08 -3.31 -3.52
CA ASP A 137 15.36 -3.76 -4.88
C ASP A 137 14.05 -3.82 -5.71
N CYS A 138 14.11 -3.30 -6.94
CA CYS A 138 12.94 -3.20 -7.80
C CYS A 138 12.41 -4.56 -8.28
N ALA A 139 13.27 -5.59 -8.36
CA ALA A 139 12.89 -6.91 -8.83
C ALA A 139 12.34 -7.78 -7.70
N SER A 140 12.93 -7.70 -6.51
CA SER A 140 12.69 -8.69 -5.44
C SER A 140 11.91 -8.17 -4.24
N ALA A 141 11.61 -6.86 -4.16
CA ALA A 141 11.07 -6.22 -2.96
C ALA A 141 11.88 -6.45 -1.67
N ALA A 142 13.03 -7.10 -1.80
CA ALA A 142 14.00 -7.27 -0.75
C ALA A 142 14.50 -5.89 -0.35
N SER A 143 14.72 -5.72 0.95
CA SER A 143 15.33 -4.48 1.45
C SER A 143 16.75 -4.44 0.94
N LYS A 144 17.22 -3.28 0.46
CA LYS A 144 18.66 -3.10 0.29
C LYS A 144 19.29 -3.19 1.67
N SER A 145 20.29 -4.05 1.84
CA SER A 145 20.84 -4.54 3.12
C SER A 145 21.27 -3.44 4.09
N ASP A 146 21.51 -2.22 3.59
CA ASP A 146 22.08 -1.12 4.37
C ASP A 146 21.08 0.02 4.64
N PHE A 147 19.81 -0.15 4.28
CA PHE A 147 18.83 0.93 4.43
C PHE A 147 18.15 0.91 5.80
N ASN A 148 18.57 1.83 6.68
CA ASN A 148 17.86 2.14 7.92
C ASN A 148 16.51 2.82 7.57
N PRO A 149 15.34 2.28 7.96
CA PRO A 149 14.05 2.88 7.66
C PRO A 149 14.03 4.35 8.12
N ARG A 150 13.85 5.26 7.16
CA ARG A 150 13.80 6.68 7.48
C ARG A 150 12.41 7.00 7.97
N GLY A 151 12.31 7.37 9.25
CA GLY A 151 11.07 7.90 9.82
C GLY A 151 10.60 9.10 8.99
N ILE A 152 9.36 9.04 8.50
CA ILE A 152 8.77 10.17 7.80
C ILE A 152 8.22 11.11 8.86
N LYS A 153 8.86 12.26 9.05
CA LYS A 153 8.28 13.30 9.91
C LYS A 153 6.93 13.72 9.34
N LEU A 154 5.93 13.66 10.20
CA LEU A 154 4.57 14.14 9.97
C LEU A 154 4.57 15.65 9.74
N THR A 155 4.88 16.11 8.53
CA THR A 155 4.93 17.56 8.29
C THR A 155 3.55 18.16 7.99
N LYS A 156 2.50 17.36 7.75
CA LYS A 156 1.13 17.85 7.56
C LYS A 156 0.08 16.74 7.72
N THR A 157 -0.84 17.00 8.65
CA THR A 157 -2.24 16.58 8.79
C THR A 157 -2.73 15.47 7.85
N LEU A 158 -3.10 14.34 8.48
CA LEU A 158 -4.11 13.46 7.92
C LEU A 158 -5.42 14.24 7.85
N TYR A 159 -5.93 14.49 6.65
CA TYR A 159 -7.17 15.24 6.46
C TYR A 159 -8.28 14.29 6.03
N SER A 160 -9.40 14.32 6.76
CA SER A 160 -10.68 13.79 6.30
C SER A 160 -11.47 14.91 5.63
N LYS A 161 -11.21 15.18 4.34
CA LYS A 161 -11.88 16.27 3.61
C LYS A 161 -13.12 15.76 2.88
N GLY A 162 -14.28 15.74 3.55
CA GLY A 162 -15.61 15.51 2.97
C GLY A 162 -15.87 14.14 2.31
N ARG A 163 -14.82 13.38 1.95
CA ARG A 163 -14.91 12.12 1.17
C ARG A 163 -14.75 10.85 2.00
N LYS A 164 -14.88 10.91 3.33
CA LYS A 164 -14.76 9.76 4.25
C LYS A 164 -13.37 9.08 4.27
N ASP A 165 -12.35 9.70 3.67
CA ASP A 165 -11.04 9.10 3.49
C ASP A 165 -9.98 9.73 4.38
N LEU A 166 -9.00 8.93 4.81
CA LEU A 166 -7.76 9.43 5.38
C LEU A 166 -6.77 9.71 4.24
N GLU A 167 -6.43 10.99 4.02
CA GLU A 167 -5.45 11.41 3.02
C GLU A 167 -4.11 11.79 3.66
N PHE A 168 -3.01 11.31 3.09
CA PHE A 168 -1.64 11.67 3.46
C PHE A 168 -0.85 12.15 2.24
N ALA A 169 -0.11 13.24 2.40
CA ALA A 169 0.83 13.72 1.40
C ALA A 169 2.26 13.36 1.81
N TRP A 170 2.87 12.42 1.09
CA TRP A 170 4.27 12.06 1.28
C TRP A 170 5.17 12.90 0.37
N LYS A 171 6.10 13.65 0.96
CA LYS A 171 7.21 14.24 0.20
C LYS A 171 8.24 13.15 -0.10
N VAL A 172 8.28 12.70 -1.35
CA VAL A 172 9.22 11.66 -1.80
C VAL A 172 10.64 12.24 -1.69
N PRO A 173 11.61 11.50 -1.11
CA PRO A 173 13.00 11.93 -1.09
C PRO A 173 13.53 12.15 -2.51
N ASN A 174 14.58 12.96 -2.65
CA ASN A 174 15.20 13.24 -3.95
C ASN A 174 16.06 12.05 -4.40
N LEU A 175 15.40 10.95 -4.75
CA LEU A 175 15.98 9.72 -5.28
C LEU A 175 15.49 9.57 -6.72
N SER A 176 16.39 9.20 -7.63
CA SER A 176 16.04 8.89 -9.02
C SER A 176 16.18 7.40 -9.27
N LYS A 177 15.33 6.84 -10.14
CA LYS A 177 15.35 5.42 -10.56
C LYS A 177 15.39 4.41 -9.40
N SER A 178 14.75 4.74 -8.28
CA SER A 178 14.81 3.96 -7.04
C SER A 178 13.45 3.37 -6.71
N CYS A 179 13.43 2.14 -6.18
CA CYS A 179 12.20 1.53 -5.66
C CYS A 179 12.09 1.73 -4.15
N LEU A 180 10.93 2.17 -3.70
CA LEU A 180 10.62 2.46 -2.31
C LEU A 180 9.46 1.58 -1.85
N LEU A 181 9.59 0.99 -0.66
CA LEU A 181 8.47 0.41 0.07
C LEU A 181 8.02 1.41 1.12
N PHE A 182 6.83 1.96 0.94
CA PHE A 182 6.17 2.81 1.92
C PHE A 182 5.31 1.93 2.84
N SER A 183 5.40 2.15 4.15
CA SER A 183 4.68 1.37 5.16
C SER A 183 3.95 2.29 6.14
N VAL A 184 2.72 1.92 6.48
CA VAL A 184 1.86 2.60 7.46
C VAL A 184 1.54 1.61 8.56
N THR A 185 1.77 2.01 9.81
CA THR A 185 1.47 1.21 11.00
C THR A 185 0.29 1.82 11.74
N PHE A 186 -0.65 0.97 12.13
CA PHE A 186 -1.87 1.32 12.84
C PHE A 186 -1.73 1.05 14.35
N ASP A 187 -2.62 1.61 15.17
CA ASP A 187 -2.57 1.48 16.64
C ASP A 187 -2.65 0.03 17.15
N GLY A 188 -3.24 -0.88 16.37
CA GLY A 188 -3.30 -2.32 16.64
C GLY A 188 -2.03 -3.08 16.22
N GLY A 189 -0.95 -2.38 15.86
CA GLY A 189 0.33 -2.97 15.43
C GLY A 189 0.35 -3.49 13.98
N GLN A 190 -0.80 -3.54 13.31
CA GLN A 190 -0.91 -3.89 11.90
C GLN A 190 -0.14 -2.92 11.02
N THR A 191 0.46 -3.43 9.94
CA THR A 191 1.16 -2.61 8.96
C THR A 191 0.68 -2.89 7.54
N ALA A 192 0.37 -1.84 6.78
CA ALA A 192 0.07 -1.91 5.37
C ALA A 192 1.21 -1.28 4.56
N SER A 193 1.54 -1.85 3.39
CA SER A 193 2.66 -1.36 2.57
C SER A 193 2.33 -1.25 1.09
N ALA A 194 2.97 -0.32 0.39
CA ALA A 194 2.89 -0.17 -1.06
C ALA A 194 4.28 0.11 -1.66
N LYS A 195 4.49 -0.40 -2.88
CA LYS A 195 5.73 -0.24 -3.65
C LYS A 195 5.62 0.94 -4.60
N PHE A 196 6.69 1.72 -4.69
CA PHE A 196 6.82 2.87 -5.56
C PHE A 196 8.11 2.78 -6.36
N TYR A 197 8.06 3.15 -7.63
CA TYR A 197 9.22 3.42 -8.46
C TYR A 197 9.28 4.92 -8.73
N VAL A 198 10.36 5.55 -8.27
CA VAL A 198 10.60 6.98 -8.49
C VAL A 198 11.36 7.13 -9.80
N LYS A 199 10.75 7.83 -10.76
CA LYS A 199 11.36 8.10 -12.07
C LYS A 199 12.42 9.20 -11.98
#